data_AF-A0A497B7V8-F1
#
_entry.id   AF-A0A497B7V8-F1
#
_cell.length_a   1.000
_cell.length_b   1.000
_cell.length_c   1.000
_cell.angle_alpha   90.00
_cell.angle_beta   90.00
_cell.angle_gamma   90.00
#
_symmetry.space_group_name_H-M   'P 1'
#
loop_
_entity.id
_entity.type
_entity.pdbx_description
1 polymer ?
#
loop_
_entity_poly.entity_id
_entity_poly.type
_entity_poly.pdbx_seq_one_letter_code
_entity_poly.pdbx_strand_id
1 'polypeptide(L)'
;MPVRHVPIARDSFSFYGDDLLPNFDSLPTWKYATPHAIQRVTPQNQGCTCHEDLTLFLTADDVDPDELTANQAVVVAEAPAMELSDEPPAAEPTAEPTEEPAVEPTAEPTEEPAEEPAEPPPIEPPPSPDAYSGAETCGACHADRYELWSVGPHSAALDDPVFQEEWAAAANAPYCLSCHTTGYDPNTGEYALEGVTCEACHGPYDAGHPPNIVEVDRSGENCRQCHPQAYDEWRSSPHGLVGVRCISCHQICSLGTMKAPDGHAVCENCHGSDADKFHQGTHNAEGLDCIDCHMQPGPGEIGHGGKQHIAHIFCGNAGSCLDCHGDTIHIANKIIDTESEVVALRETNIDDLQQQVAELETEKDDLQANTASRLYAGLVAGAIVALVVGFGAGQFWKRWQHGEPV
;
A
#
# COMPACT_ATOMS: atom_id res chain seq x y z
N MET A 1 35.66 15.17 -6.69
CA MET A 1 34.28 15.03 -6.19
C MET A 1 34.27 13.94 -5.13
N PRO A 2 33.71 14.17 -3.94
CA PRO A 2 33.68 13.16 -2.88
C PRO A 2 32.86 11.94 -3.33
N VAL A 3 33.37 10.76 -2.98
CA VAL A 3 32.69 9.48 -3.18
C VAL A 3 32.27 8.92 -1.83
N ARG A 4 31.15 8.20 -1.80
CA ARG A 4 30.69 7.44 -0.64
C ARG A 4 30.47 5.99 -1.03
N HIS A 5 30.77 5.09 -0.11
CA HIS A 5 30.39 3.69 -0.25
C HIS A 5 28.87 3.57 -0.17
N VAL A 6 28.28 2.92 -1.16
CA VAL A 6 26.89 2.48 -1.14
C VAL A 6 26.86 1.19 -0.31
N PRO A 7 26.02 1.07 0.72
CA PRO A 7 26.01 -0.10 1.61
C PRO A 7 25.42 -1.33 0.91
N ILE A 8 26.20 -1.91 0.00
CA ILE A 8 25.88 -3.09 -0.80
C ILE A 8 27.11 -4.00 -0.89
N ALA A 9 26.89 -5.29 -0.75
CA ALA A 9 27.87 -6.37 -0.83
C ALA A 9 27.30 -7.50 -1.70
N ARG A 10 28.15 -8.42 -2.18
CA ARG A 10 27.72 -9.52 -3.08
C ARG A 10 26.64 -10.39 -2.47
N ASP A 11 26.59 -10.48 -1.15
CA ASP A 11 25.66 -11.28 -0.38
C ASP A 11 24.52 -10.46 0.25
N SER A 12 24.37 -9.18 -0.09
CA SER A 12 23.34 -8.30 0.51
C SER A 12 21.91 -8.82 0.36
N PHE A 13 21.65 -9.65 -0.66
CA PHE A 13 20.34 -10.28 -0.86
C PHE A 13 20.33 -11.78 -0.59
N SER A 14 21.38 -12.35 0.02
CA SER A 14 21.48 -13.80 0.31
C SER A 14 20.33 -14.35 1.14
N PHE A 15 19.67 -13.50 1.94
CA PHE A 15 18.44 -13.87 2.67
C PHE A 15 17.28 -14.23 1.73
N TYR A 16 17.19 -13.60 0.57
CA TYR A 16 16.09 -13.76 -0.40
C TYR A 16 16.40 -14.81 -1.49
N GLY A 17 17.64 -15.31 -1.56
CA GLY A 17 18.06 -16.33 -2.53
C GLY A 17 19.55 -16.29 -2.81
N ASP A 18 20.04 -17.34 -3.47
CA ASP A 18 21.44 -17.46 -3.86
C ASP A 18 21.74 -16.66 -5.15
N ASP A 19 22.92 -16.04 -5.21
CA ASP A 19 23.47 -15.36 -6.41
C ASP A 19 22.55 -14.30 -7.03
N LEU A 20 21.85 -13.52 -6.19
CA LEU A 20 20.92 -12.48 -6.65
C LEU A 20 21.61 -11.21 -7.19
N LEU A 21 22.94 -11.14 -7.14
CA LEU A 21 23.75 -10.04 -7.69
C LEU A 21 24.80 -10.56 -8.70
N PRO A 22 24.39 -11.23 -9.79
CA PRO A 22 25.31 -11.91 -10.70
C PRO A 22 26.21 -10.93 -11.49
N ASN A 23 25.83 -9.65 -11.55
CA ASN A 23 26.55 -8.57 -12.22
C ASN A 23 27.12 -7.53 -11.24
N PHE A 24 27.45 -7.92 -10.01
CA PHE A 24 27.95 -7.01 -8.96
C PHE A 24 29.10 -6.10 -9.46
N ASP A 25 29.99 -6.62 -10.30
CA ASP A 25 31.16 -5.89 -10.81
C ASP A 25 30.86 -4.89 -11.92
N SER A 26 29.61 -4.76 -12.37
CA SER A 26 29.26 -3.92 -13.52
C SER A 26 29.21 -2.41 -13.24
N LEU A 27 29.16 -1.98 -11.98
CA LEU A 27 29.25 -0.59 -11.54
C LEU A 27 29.96 -0.53 -10.18
N PRO A 28 30.64 0.59 -9.87
CA PRO A 28 31.33 0.76 -8.59
C PRO A 28 30.37 0.84 -7.40
N THR A 29 30.79 0.29 -6.26
CA THR A 29 30.11 0.44 -4.96
C THR A 29 30.43 1.80 -4.32
N TRP A 30 31.56 2.41 -4.68
CA TRP A 30 31.89 3.78 -4.34
C TRP A 30 31.41 4.75 -5.42
N LYS A 31 30.36 5.51 -5.11
CA LYS A 31 29.70 6.42 -6.06
C LYS A 31 29.84 7.88 -5.61
N TYR A 32 29.72 8.80 -6.55
CA TYR A 32 29.68 10.23 -6.22
C TYR A 32 28.59 10.52 -5.20
N ALA A 33 28.93 11.29 -4.17
CA ALA A 33 28.02 11.65 -3.10
C ALA A 33 27.07 12.78 -3.53
N THR A 34 26.02 12.47 -4.28
CA THR A 34 24.88 13.39 -4.53
C THR A 34 23.86 13.32 -3.38
N PRO A 35 23.17 14.41 -3.01
CA PRO A 35 23.23 15.79 -3.53
C PRO A 35 24.23 16.67 -2.76
N HIS A 36 24.77 17.69 -3.42
CA HIS A 36 25.85 18.50 -2.87
C HIS A 36 25.37 19.84 -2.32
N ALA A 37 25.50 20.03 -1.00
CA ALA A 37 25.92 21.30 -0.42
C ALA A 37 27.45 21.39 -0.50
N ILE A 38 28.02 21.57 -1.70
CA ILE A 38 29.47 21.81 -1.83
C ILE A 38 29.74 23.21 -1.29
N GLN A 39 30.45 23.27 -0.17
CA GLN A 39 31.06 24.51 0.30
C GLN A 39 32.32 24.77 -0.54
N ARG A 40 32.36 25.92 -1.22
CA ARG A 40 33.57 26.35 -1.96
C ARG A 40 34.76 26.60 -1.05
N VAL A 41 34.52 26.88 0.22
CA VAL A 41 35.56 27.11 1.24
C VAL A 41 35.28 26.18 2.42
N THR A 42 36.18 25.24 2.66
CA THR A 42 36.18 24.29 3.77
C THR A 42 37.58 24.24 4.38
N PRO A 43 37.75 23.82 5.65
CA PRO A 43 39.07 23.55 6.20
C PRO A 43 39.92 22.62 5.32
N GLN A 44 39.30 21.68 4.60
CA GLN A 44 39.95 20.71 3.71
C GLN A 44 40.45 21.32 2.39
N ASN A 45 39.88 22.44 1.93
CA ASN A 45 40.30 23.12 0.69
C ASN A 45 40.92 24.52 0.92
N GLN A 46 41.22 24.86 2.19
CA GLN A 46 41.90 26.10 2.59
C GLN A 46 43.30 26.26 1.99
N GLY A 47 43.90 25.17 1.47
CA GLY A 47 45.14 25.19 0.70
C GLY A 47 45.07 24.25 -0.50
N CYS A 48 46.03 24.36 -1.42
CA CYS A 48 46.12 23.49 -2.60
C CYS A 48 46.73 22.09 -2.28
N THR A 49 46.54 21.57 -1.06
CA THR A 49 47.08 20.28 -0.62
C THR A 49 46.41 19.09 -1.30
N CYS A 50 45.26 19.31 -1.94
CA CYS A 50 44.52 18.30 -2.71
C CYS A 50 45.30 17.65 -3.87
N HIS A 51 46.45 18.22 -4.27
CA HIS A 51 47.29 17.71 -5.36
C HIS A 51 48.52 16.95 -4.87
N GLU A 52 48.77 16.95 -3.56
CA GLU A 52 49.96 16.34 -2.95
C GLU A 52 49.58 15.29 -1.90
N ASP A 53 48.31 15.28 -1.46
CA ASP A 53 47.82 14.40 -0.41
C ASP A 53 46.90 13.30 -0.98
N LEU A 54 47.48 12.11 -1.16
CA LEU A 54 46.76 10.91 -1.58
C LEU A 54 45.69 10.46 -0.58
N THR A 55 45.76 10.88 0.69
CA THR A 55 44.76 10.50 1.71
C THR A 55 43.38 11.12 1.47
N LEU A 56 43.28 12.06 0.53
CA LEU A 56 42.04 12.69 0.11
C LEU A 56 41.35 11.95 -1.05
N PHE A 57 41.97 10.91 -1.61
CA PHE A 57 41.46 10.12 -2.72
C PHE A 57 41.12 8.71 -2.27
N LEU A 58 40.13 8.09 -2.92
CA LEU A 58 39.84 6.68 -2.74
C LEU A 58 40.96 5.87 -3.39
N THR A 59 41.73 5.15 -2.58
CA THR A 59 42.80 4.25 -3.03
C THR A 59 42.36 2.79 -2.94
N ALA A 60 43.15 1.87 -3.50
CA ALA A 60 42.84 0.44 -3.44
C ALA A 60 42.81 -0.10 -2.00
N ASP A 61 43.57 0.52 -1.09
CA ASP A 61 43.64 0.11 0.31
C ASP A 61 42.36 0.52 1.10
N ASP A 62 41.56 1.44 0.56
CA ASP A 62 40.31 1.93 1.15
C ASP A 62 39.08 1.09 0.73
N VAL A 63 39.25 0.17 -0.22
CA VAL A 63 38.17 -0.63 -0.82
C VAL A 63 38.26 -2.08 -0.32
N ASP A 64 37.12 -2.66 0.05
CA ASP A 64 37.06 -4.08 0.43
C ASP A 64 37.58 -4.97 -0.74
N PRO A 65 38.43 -5.98 -0.46
CA PRO A 65 38.98 -6.85 -1.50
C PRO A 65 37.96 -7.44 -2.47
N ASP A 66 36.75 -7.77 -1.99
CA ASP A 66 35.69 -8.38 -2.81
C ASP A 66 35.00 -7.38 -3.75
N GLU A 67 35.24 -6.08 -3.55
CA GLU A 67 34.70 -4.96 -4.32
C GLU A 67 35.75 -4.27 -5.22
N LEU A 68 37.02 -4.67 -5.16
CA LEU A 68 38.10 -4.04 -5.92
C LEU A 68 37.85 -4.02 -7.43
N THR A 69 37.32 -5.14 -7.97
CA THR A 69 37.01 -5.26 -9.40
C THR A 69 35.94 -4.25 -9.82
N ALA A 70 34.87 -4.11 -9.03
CA ALA A 70 33.78 -3.16 -9.27
C ALA A 70 34.26 -1.69 -9.22
N ASN A 71 35.23 -1.38 -8.35
CA ASN A 71 35.69 -0.01 -8.09
C ASN A 71 36.95 0.41 -8.84
N GLN A 72 37.49 -0.43 -9.71
CA GLN A 72 38.74 -0.13 -10.42
C GLN A 72 38.70 1.21 -11.19
N ALA A 73 37.52 1.63 -11.67
CA ALA A 73 37.33 2.88 -12.40
C ALA A 73 37.31 4.14 -11.52
N VAL A 74 37.11 4.01 -10.20
CA VAL A 74 36.99 5.13 -9.25
C VAL A 74 38.13 5.19 -8.23
N VAL A 75 39.00 4.18 -8.20
CA VAL A 75 40.23 4.14 -7.40
C VAL A 75 41.34 4.92 -8.09
N VAL A 76 42.01 5.78 -7.34
CA VAL A 76 43.13 6.60 -7.81
C VAL A 76 44.45 6.01 -7.33
N ALA A 77 45.37 5.73 -8.25
CA ALA A 77 46.70 5.20 -7.93
C ALA A 77 47.70 6.30 -7.54
N GLU A 78 47.57 7.50 -8.12
CA GLU A 78 48.44 8.65 -7.89
C GLU A 78 47.62 9.94 -7.93
N ALA A 79 47.94 10.93 -7.08
CA ALA A 79 47.21 12.20 -7.03
C ALA A 79 47.32 12.94 -8.38
N PRO A 80 46.20 13.49 -8.90
CA PRO A 80 46.18 14.14 -10.21
C PRO A 80 47.00 15.45 -10.22
N ALA A 81 47.96 15.54 -11.14
CA ALA A 81 48.73 16.75 -11.40
C ALA A 81 47.85 17.84 -12.05
N MET A 82 47.96 19.07 -11.57
CA MET A 82 47.18 20.20 -12.11
C MET A 82 47.94 20.87 -13.27
N GLU A 83 47.34 20.97 -14.45
CA GLU A 83 47.71 21.99 -15.43
C GLU A 83 46.85 23.24 -15.17
N LEU A 84 47.48 24.34 -14.74
CA LEU A 84 46.81 25.61 -14.48
C LEU A 84 46.35 26.24 -15.82
N SER A 85 45.04 26.48 -15.97
CA SER A 85 44.52 27.33 -17.03
C SER A 85 44.44 28.79 -16.56
N ASP A 86 44.88 29.72 -17.42
CA ASP A 86 45.02 31.16 -17.12
C ASP A 86 43.69 31.96 -17.10
N GLU A 87 42.52 31.32 -17.00
CA GLU A 87 41.23 32.00 -17.12
C GLU A 87 40.60 32.31 -15.75
N PRO A 88 40.36 33.59 -15.39
CA PRO A 88 39.86 33.95 -14.07
C PRO A 88 38.36 33.64 -13.92
N PRO A 89 37.92 33.03 -12.81
CA PRO A 89 36.51 32.70 -12.58
C PRO A 89 35.66 33.93 -12.24
N ALA A 90 34.39 33.90 -12.65
CA ALA A 90 33.40 34.95 -12.41
C ALA A 90 33.00 35.07 -10.92
N ALA A 91 32.64 36.30 -10.50
CA ALA A 91 32.30 36.66 -9.13
C ALA A 91 30.93 36.11 -8.67
N GLU A 92 30.85 35.69 -7.40
CA GLU A 92 29.69 35.07 -6.77
C GLU A 92 28.83 36.03 -5.93
N PRO A 93 27.53 35.71 -5.72
CA PRO A 93 26.66 36.44 -4.80
C PRO A 93 26.83 35.98 -3.35
N THR A 94 26.72 36.94 -2.43
CA THR A 94 26.89 36.78 -0.98
C THR A 94 25.52 36.81 -0.29
N ALA A 95 25.15 35.73 0.40
CA ALA A 95 24.08 35.75 1.38
C ALA A 95 24.42 34.74 2.50
N GLU A 96 24.50 35.24 3.74
CA GLU A 96 24.77 34.46 4.95
C GLU A 96 23.47 33.86 5.52
N PRO A 97 23.49 32.65 6.13
CA PRO A 97 22.31 32.06 6.77
C PRO A 97 22.16 32.49 8.25
N THR A 98 20.92 32.62 8.72
CA THR A 98 20.56 32.93 10.12
C THR A 98 20.20 31.66 10.88
N GLU A 99 20.58 31.62 12.15
CA GLU A 99 20.52 30.47 13.08
C GLU A 99 19.11 29.97 13.45
N GLU A 100 19.04 28.67 13.72
CA GLU A 100 17.90 27.89 14.25
C GLU A 100 17.48 28.27 15.68
N PRO A 101 16.26 27.89 16.10
CA PRO A 101 16.06 27.45 17.48
C PRO A 101 15.45 26.05 17.58
N ALA A 102 16.11 25.19 18.36
CA ALA A 102 15.64 23.90 18.80
C ALA A 102 14.63 24.02 19.96
N VAL A 103 13.50 23.33 19.87
CA VAL A 103 12.65 23.01 21.02
C VAL A 103 11.99 21.65 20.82
N GLU A 104 12.31 20.69 21.70
CA GLU A 104 11.58 19.42 21.86
C GLU A 104 10.30 19.64 22.68
N PRO A 105 9.26 18.82 22.45
CA PRO A 105 8.66 18.17 23.62
C PRO A 105 8.26 16.70 23.40
N THR A 106 8.55 15.92 24.44
CA THR A 106 7.99 14.61 24.83
C THR A 106 6.47 14.62 25.06
N ALA A 107 5.77 13.54 24.66
CA ALA A 107 5.09 12.58 25.54
C ALA A 107 4.06 11.72 24.76
N GLU A 108 4.09 10.41 25.00
CA GLU A 108 3.11 9.42 24.56
C GLU A 108 1.71 9.68 25.16
N PRO A 109 0.65 9.16 24.52
CA PRO A 109 -0.22 8.26 25.28
C PRO A 109 -0.65 7.01 24.51
N THR A 110 -0.51 5.90 25.23
CA THR A 110 -1.21 4.62 25.08
C THR A 110 -2.72 4.80 25.18
N GLU A 111 -3.52 4.21 24.30
CA GLU A 111 -4.78 3.48 24.61
C GLU A 111 -5.14 2.56 23.41
N GLU A 112 -5.26 1.25 23.66
CA GLU A 112 -5.88 0.28 22.76
C GLU A 112 -7.41 0.39 22.86
N PRO A 113 -8.16 0.32 21.74
CA PRO A 113 -9.56 -0.09 21.78
C PRO A 113 -9.68 -1.56 21.35
N ALA A 114 -10.10 -2.40 22.29
CA ALA A 114 -10.82 -3.63 21.98
C ALA A 114 -12.25 -3.26 21.59
N GLU A 115 -12.81 -3.90 20.55
CA GLU A 115 -14.03 -4.71 20.67
C GLU A 115 -14.49 -5.30 19.32
N GLU A 116 -15.17 -6.43 19.47
CA GLU A 116 -15.65 -7.46 18.54
C GLU A 116 -16.63 -6.92 17.47
N PRO A 117 -16.69 -7.50 16.25
CA PRO A 117 -17.61 -7.01 15.21
C PRO A 117 -19.06 -7.39 15.53
N ALA A 118 -19.92 -6.37 15.64
CA ALA A 118 -21.37 -6.54 15.71
C ALA A 118 -21.95 -7.01 14.37
N GLU A 119 -22.98 -7.87 14.42
CA GLU A 119 -23.73 -8.31 13.24
C GLU A 119 -24.35 -7.13 12.48
N PRO A 120 -24.34 -7.12 11.13
CA PRO A 120 -24.86 -6.00 10.35
C PRO A 120 -26.38 -5.88 10.50
N PRO A 121 -26.92 -4.64 10.59
CA PRO A 121 -28.36 -4.41 10.70
C PRO A 121 -29.11 -4.87 9.43
N PRO A 122 -30.42 -5.18 9.54
CA PRO A 122 -31.24 -5.54 8.40
C PRO A 122 -31.31 -4.40 7.38
N ILE A 123 -31.16 -4.74 6.09
CA ILE A 123 -31.19 -3.80 4.96
C ILE A 123 -32.60 -3.22 4.83
N GLU A 124 -32.78 -1.97 5.24
CA GLU A 124 -34.01 -1.21 4.99
C GLU A 124 -34.11 -0.88 3.48
N PRO A 125 -35.33 -0.88 2.90
CA PRO A 125 -35.50 -0.49 1.51
C PRO A 125 -35.02 0.96 1.30
N PRO A 126 -34.38 1.27 0.15
CA PRO A 126 -33.85 2.60 -0.11
C PRO A 126 -34.98 3.65 -0.07
N PRO A 127 -34.70 4.88 0.39
CA PRO A 127 -35.69 5.95 0.39
C PRO A 127 -36.15 6.27 -1.03
N SER A 128 -37.43 6.61 -1.17
CA SER A 128 -38.04 6.99 -2.45
C SER A 128 -37.31 8.18 -3.09
N PRO A 129 -37.23 8.27 -4.44
CA PRO A 129 -36.64 9.41 -5.13
C PRO A 129 -37.20 10.78 -4.69
N ASP A 130 -38.48 10.85 -4.31
CA ASP A 130 -39.14 12.08 -3.85
C ASP A 130 -38.65 12.56 -2.45
N ALA A 131 -37.87 11.74 -1.73
CA ALA A 131 -37.32 12.11 -0.43
C ALA A 131 -36.13 13.09 -0.54
N TYR A 132 -35.49 13.15 -1.72
CA TYR A 132 -34.28 13.93 -1.93
C TYR A 132 -34.62 15.37 -2.32
N SER A 133 -33.99 16.33 -1.65
CA SER A 133 -34.27 17.75 -1.80
C SER A 133 -33.33 18.46 -2.79
N GLY A 134 -32.23 17.82 -3.20
CA GLY A 134 -31.26 18.40 -4.12
C GLY A 134 -30.23 19.31 -3.44
N ALA A 135 -29.08 19.45 -4.11
CA ALA A 135 -27.94 20.19 -3.57
C ALA A 135 -28.23 21.70 -3.39
N GLU A 136 -29.09 22.28 -4.23
CA GLU A 136 -29.50 23.70 -4.16
C GLU A 136 -30.18 24.02 -2.83
N THR A 137 -30.98 23.07 -2.31
CA THR A 137 -31.67 23.21 -1.02
C THR A 137 -30.65 23.32 0.10
N CYS A 138 -29.61 22.48 0.08
CA CYS A 138 -28.49 22.56 1.03
C CYS A 138 -27.70 23.86 0.85
N GLY A 139 -27.43 24.26 -0.39
CA GLY A 139 -26.66 25.46 -0.75
C GLY A 139 -27.32 26.78 -0.35
N ALA A 140 -28.64 26.81 -0.18
CA ALA A 140 -29.36 27.98 0.33
C ALA A 140 -28.88 28.41 1.74
N CYS A 141 -28.43 27.46 2.57
CA CYS A 141 -27.89 27.70 3.91
C CYS A 141 -26.38 27.44 4.01
N HIS A 142 -25.84 26.51 3.21
CA HIS A 142 -24.44 26.10 3.19
C HIS A 142 -23.71 26.55 1.91
N ALA A 143 -23.81 27.84 1.59
CA ALA A 143 -23.29 28.42 0.35
C ALA A 143 -21.81 28.06 0.09
N ASP A 144 -20.93 28.22 1.08
CA ASP A 144 -19.49 27.91 0.92
C ASP A 144 -19.24 26.44 0.56
N ARG A 145 -20.05 25.52 1.11
CA ARG A 145 -19.91 24.08 0.84
C ARG A 145 -20.47 23.70 -0.52
N TYR A 146 -21.60 24.30 -0.88
CA TYR A 146 -22.20 24.13 -2.20
C TYR A 146 -21.28 24.63 -3.31
N GLU A 147 -20.67 25.81 -3.14
CA GLU A 147 -19.73 26.36 -4.12
C GLU A 147 -18.54 25.41 -4.34
N LEU A 148 -17.97 24.89 -3.25
CA LEU A 148 -16.89 23.89 -3.34
C LEU A 148 -17.36 22.61 -4.05
N TRP A 149 -18.46 22.01 -3.60
CA TRP A 149 -18.99 20.80 -4.22
C TRP A 149 -19.29 20.98 -5.71
N SER A 150 -19.88 22.10 -6.10
CA SER A 150 -20.37 22.36 -7.46
C SER A 150 -19.29 22.30 -8.54
N VAL A 151 -18.04 22.60 -8.17
CA VAL A 151 -16.88 22.55 -9.08
C VAL A 151 -16.03 21.28 -8.90
N GLY A 152 -16.47 20.34 -8.06
CA GLY A 152 -15.75 19.13 -7.74
C GLY A 152 -16.12 17.93 -8.64
N PRO A 153 -15.34 16.84 -8.60
CA PRO A 153 -15.63 15.64 -9.40
C PRO A 153 -16.97 14.96 -9.06
N HIS A 154 -17.43 15.05 -7.82
CA HIS A 154 -18.69 14.43 -7.40
C HIS A 154 -19.93 15.10 -8.01
N SER A 155 -19.95 16.44 -8.12
CA SER A 155 -21.05 17.13 -8.80
C SER A 155 -21.08 16.77 -10.29
N ALA A 156 -19.91 16.63 -10.91
CA ALA A 156 -19.74 16.26 -12.31
C ALA A 156 -19.75 14.74 -12.58
N ALA A 157 -20.03 13.89 -11.58
CA ALA A 157 -19.82 12.45 -11.70
C ALA A 157 -20.60 11.82 -12.86
N LEU A 158 -21.85 12.25 -13.09
CA LEU A 158 -22.65 11.78 -14.22
C LEU A 158 -22.20 12.38 -15.54
N ASP A 159 -21.78 13.63 -15.55
CA ASP A 159 -21.48 14.39 -16.77
C ASP A 159 -20.01 14.27 -17.23
N ASP A 160 -19.14 13.59 -16.48
CA ASP A 160 -17.75 13.39 -16.85
C ASP A 160 -17.65 12.74 -18.24
N PRO A 161 -16.97 13.37 -19.21
CA PRO A 161 -16.94 12.87 -20.59
C PRO A 161 -16.36 11.47 -20.73
N VAL A 162 -15.41 11.11 -19.86
CA VAL A 162 -14.79 9.77 -19.91
C VAL A 162 -15.75 8.75 -19.36
N PHE A 163 -16.46 9.07 -18.27
CA PHE A 163 -17.55 8.23 -17.79
C PHE A 163 -18.63 8.04 -18.86
N GLN A 164 -19.07 9.09 -19.55
CA GLN A 164 -20.10 8.99 -20.59
C GLN A 164 -19.68 8.07 -21.75
N GLU A 165 -18.41 8.12 -22.15
CA GLU A 165 -17.85 7.21 -23.16
C GLU A 165 -17.86 5.75 -22.68
N GLU A 166 -17.36 5.49 -21.48
CA GLU A 166 -17.31 4.14 -20.87
C GLU A 166 -18.71 3.58 -20.61
N TRP A 167 -19.64 4.42 -20.14
CA TRP A 167 -21.01 4.03 -19.87
C TRP A 167 -21.73 3.64 -21.17
N ALA A 168 -21.53 4.40 -22.24
CA ALA A 168 -22.03 4.06 -23.57
C ALA A 168 -21.39 2.76 -24.11
N ALA A 169 -20.08 2.58 -23.93
CA ALA A 169 -19.37 1.35 -24.29
C ALA A 169 -19.87 0.13 -23.50
N ALA A 170 -20.23 0.33 -22.24
CA ALA A 170 -20.90 -0.64 -21.37
C ALA A 170 -22.41 -0.78 -21.65
N ALA A 171 -22.89 -0.32 -22.82
CA ALA A 171 -24.29 -0.39 -23.25
C ALA A 171 -25.28 0.28 -22.29
N ASN A 172 -24.85 1.36 -21.63
CA ASN A 172 -25.60 2.12 -20.63
C ASN A 172 -26.07 1.22 -19.47
N ALA A 173 -25.17 0.38 -18.96
CA ALA A 173 -25.50 -0.53 -17.88
C ALA A 173 -26.07 0.25 -16.66
N PRO A 174 -27.26 -0.11 -16.14
CA PRO A 174 -27.91 0.65 -15.07
C PRO A 174 -27.09 0.69 -13.78
N TYR A 175 -26.32 -0.37 -13.49
CA TYR A 175 -25.51 -0.45 -12.27
C TYR A 175 -24.50 0.69 -12.16
N CYS A 176 -24.03 1.28 -13.27
CA CYS A 176 -23.12 2.41 -13.24
C CYS A 176 -23.72 3.62 -12.51
N LEU A 177 -25.05 3.76 -12.55
CA LEU A 177 -25.75 4.85 -11.90
C LEU A 177 -25.76 4.73 -10.37
N SER A 178 -25.44 3.56 -9.80
CA SER A 178 -25.31 3.42 -8.34
C SER A 178 -24.21 4.28 -7.74
N CYS A 179 -23.20 4.65 -8.55
CA CYS A 179 -22.05 5.43 -8.14
C CYS A 179 -22.02 6.83 -8.78
N HIS A 180 -22.72 7.01 -9.90
CA HIS A 180 -22.70 8.26 -10.68
C HIS A 180 -23.96 9.11 -10.50
N THR A 181 -24.89 8.69 -9.64
CA THR A 181 -26.11 9.43 -9.30
C THR A 181 -26.37 9.38 -7.80
N THR A 182 -27.35 10.16 -7.32
CA THR A 182 -27.80 10.11 -5.93
C THR A 182 -29.16 9.42 -5.83
N GLY A 183 -29.31 8.52 -4.84
CA GLY A 183 -30.57 7.85 -4.57
C GLY A 183 -30.96 6.80 -5.62
N TYR A 184 -29.98 6.12 -6.21
CA TYR A 184 -30.20 5.04 -7.16
C TYR A 184 -30.86 3.83 -6.50
N ASP A 185 -31.96 3.32 -7.09
CA ASP A 185 -32.61 2.08 -6.68
C ASP A 185 -32.28 0.96 -7.69
N PRO A 186 -31.53 -0.09 -7.28
CA PRO A 186 -31.17 -1.18 -8.17
C PRO A 186 -32.37 -2.03 -8.64
N ASN A 187 -33.53 -1.95 -7.97
CA ASN A 187 -34.72 -2.71 -8.33
C ASN A 187 -35.50 -2.07 -9.47
N THR A 188 -35.49 -0.73 -9.55
CA THR A 188 -36.22 0.03 -10.58
C THR A 188 -35.28 0.57 -11.67
N GLY A 189 -34.00 0.75 -11.35
CA GLY A 189 -33.03 1.42 -12.20
C GLY A 189 -33.20 2.95 -12.22
N GLU A 190 -34.03 3.50 -11.35
CA GLU A 190 -34.27 4.94 -11.22
C GLU A 190 -33.32 5.56 -10.20
N TYR A 191 -33.06 6.86 -10.32
CA TYR A 191 -32.29 7.66 -9.38
C TYR A 191 -33.03 8.95 -9.05
N ALA A 192 -32.66 9.58 -7.94
CA ALA A 192 -33.31 10.79 -7.47
C ALA A 192 -32.70 12.07 -8.06
N LEU A 193 -31.36 12.13 -8.13
CA LEU A 193 -30.63 13.31 -8.59
C LEU A 193 -29.45 12.90 -9.48
N GLU A 194 -29.17 13.72 -10.49
CA GLU A 194 -27.98 13.60 -11.34
C GLU A 194 -26.71 13.93 -10.53
N GLY A 195 -25.65 13.14 -10.73
CA GLY A 195 -24.39 13.29 -10.02
C GLY A 195 -24.41 12.82 -8.56
N VAL A 196 -23.24 12.86 -7.92
CA VAL A 196 -23.08 12.55 -6.50
C VAL A 196 -23.26 13.85 -5.70
N THR A 197 -24.47 14.04 -5.18
CA THR A 197 -24.91 15.26 -4.47
C THR A 197 -24.71 15.13 -2.96
N CYS A 198 -25.09 16.16 -2.19
CA CYS A 198 -24.95 16.19 -0.73
C CYS A 198 -25.60 14.97 -0.06
N GLU A 199 -26.79 14.60 -0.53
CA GLU A 199 -27.62 13.55 0.06
C GLU A 199 -27.13 12.14 -0.26
N ALA A 200 -26.11 11.99 -1.13
CA ALA A 200 -25.45 10.70 -1.38
C ALA A 200 -24.64 10.21 -0.17
N CYS A 201 -24.11 11.13 0.65
CA CYS A 201 -23.41 10.78 1.88
C CYS A 201 -24.20 11.18 3.13
N HIS A 202 -24.92 12.30 3.08
CA HIS A 202 -25.67 12.81 4.22
C HIS A 202 -27.08 12.19 4.37
N GLY A 203 -27.52 11.43 3.37
CA GLY A 203 -28.89 10.96 3.27
C GLY A 203 -29.88 12.09 2.91
N PRO A 204 -31.17 11.75 2.75
CA PRO A 204 -32.22 12.71 2.43
C PRO A 204 -32.34 13.82 3.50
N TYR A 205 -32.73 15.02 3.07
CA TYR A 205 -32.95 16.15 3.96
C TYR A 205 -33.91 15.82 5.13
N ASP A 206 -33.44 16.06 6.36
CA ASP A 206 -34.26 15.97 7.56
C ASP A 206 -34.81 17.35 7.95
N ALA A 207 -36.13 17.44 8.15
CA ALA A 207 -36.78 18.66 8.65
C ALA A 207 -36.36 19.05 10.08
N GLY A 208 -35.78 18.12 10.85
CA GLY A 208 -35.16 18.39 12.15
C GLY A 208 -33.83 19.16 12.07
N HIS A 209 -33.24 19.28 10.88
CA HIS A 209 -32.10 20.14 10.61
C HIS A 209 -32.56 21.48 10.04
N PRO A 210 -32.27 22.63 10.67
CA PRO A 210 -31.66 22.86 12.00
C PRO A 210 -32.66 22.76 13.17
N PRO A 211 -32.22 22.56 14.45
CA PRO A 211 -30.86 22.71 14.99
C PRO A 211 -30.01 21.44 14.97
N ASN A 212 -30.58 20.29 14.61
CA ASN A 212 -29.80 19.06 14.50
C ASN A 212 -28.75 19.22 13.39
N ILE A 213 -27.60 18.58 13.55
CA ILE A 213 -26.58 18.54 12.49
C ILE A 213 -26.82 17.27 11.70
N VAL A 214 -26.72 17.36 10.37
CA VAL A 214 -26.80 16.18 9.52
C VAL A 214 -25.57 15.32 9.77
N GLU A 215 -25.79 14.11 10.29
CA GLU A 215 -24.71 13.15 10.52
C GLU A 215 -24.31 12.48 9.19
N VAL A 216 -23.09 12.00 9.14
CA VAL A 216 -22.56 11.26 7.99
C VAL A 216 -21.59 10.23 8.52
N ASP A 217 -21.63 9.02 7.96
CA ASP A 217 -20.58 8.05 8.22
C ASP A 217 -19.27 8.55 7.62
N ARG A 218 -18.30 8.85 8.49
CA ARG A 218 -16.96 9.32 8.12
C ARG A 218 -15.95 8.19 8.03
N SER A 219 -16.39 6.94 8.18
CA SER A 219 -15.57 5.77 7.91
C SER A 219 -15.26 5.68 6.41
N GLY A 220 -14.24 4.90 6.06
CA GLY A 220 -13.96 4.59 4.65
C GLY A 220 -15.07 3.76 3.99
N GLU A 221 -15.97 3.15 4.77
CA GLU A 221 -17.05 2.30 4.25
C GLU A 221 -18.05 3.10 3.42
N ASN A 222 -18.35 4.35 3.83
CA ASN A 222 -19.16 5.25 3.02
C ASN A 222 -18.54 5.51 1.64
N CYS A 223 -17.21 5.61 1.57
CA CYS A 223 -16.49 5.80 0.31
C CYS A 223 -16.40 4.52 -0.52
N ARG A 224 -16.26 3.36 0.14
CA ARG A 224 -16.15 2.03 -0.49
C ARG A 224 -17.33 1.71 -1.41
N GLN A 225 -18.52 2.23 -1.10
CA GLN A 225 -19.73 2.01 -1.91
C GLN A 225 -19.53 2.35 -3.40
N CYS A 226 -18.69 3.36 -3.69
CA CYS A 226 -18.35 3.77 -5.06
C CYS A 226 -16.87 3.57 -5.41
N HIS A 227 -15.99 3.55 -4.41
CA HIS A 227 -14.54 3.38 -4.59
C HIS A 227 -14.02 2.08 -3.94
N PRO A 228 -14.54 0.90 -4.31
CA PRO A 228 -14.20 -0.35 -3.64
C PRO A 228 -12.72 -0.72 -3.81
N GLN A 229 -12.16 -0.52 -4.99
CA GLN A 229 -10.75 -0.81 -5.27
C GLN A 229 -9.81 0.07 -4.43
N ALA A 230 -10.00 1.39 -4.45
CA ALA A 230 -9.18 2.31 -3.65
C ALA A 230 -9.31 2.02 -2.14
N TYR A 231 -10.51 1.63 -1.69
CA TYR A 231 -10.70 1.21 -0.30
C TYR A 231 -9.95 -0.07 0.03
N ASP A 232 -9.99 -1.08 -0.84
CA ASP A 232 -9.31 -2.36 -0.65
C ASP A 232 -7.78 -2.23 -0.64
N GLU A 233 -7.23 -1.33 -1.45
CA GLU A 233 -5.83 -0.95 -1.40
C GLU A 233 -5.50 -0.20 -0.11
N TRP A 234 -6.26 0.86 0.20
CA TRP A 234 -6.06 1.69 1.37
C TRP A 234 -6.11 0.87 2.67
N ARG A 235 -7.09 -0.01 2.83
CA ARG A 235 -7.24 -0.82 4.07
C ARG A 235 -6.06 -1.74 4.33
N SER A 236 -5.32 -2.10 3.28
CA SER A 236 -4.11 -2.94 3.37
C SER A 236 -2.83 -2.12 3.53
N SER A 237 -2.89 -0.81 3.26
CA SER A 237 -1.74 0.09 3.37
C SER A 237 -1.35 0.39 4.83
N PRO A 238 -0.11 0.82 5.08
CA PRO A 238 0.28 1.32 6.41
C PRO A 238 -0.67 2.40 6.95
N HIS A 239 -1.15 3.30 6.09
CA HIS A 239 -2.11 4.36 6.46
C HIS A 239 -3.46 3.79 6.90
N GLY A 240 -3.98 2.79 6.20
CA GLY A 240 -5.22 2.10 6.59
C GLY A 240 -5.06 1.34 7.90
N LEU A 241 -3.92 0.66 8.09
CA LEU A 241 -3.63 -0.11 9.31
C LEU A 241 -3.55 0.75 10.58
N VAL A 242 -3.10 2.01 10.45
CA VAL A 242 -3.09 2.97 11.58
C VAL A 242 -4.35 3.85 11.65
N GLY A 243 -5.36 3.58 10.81
CA GLY A 243 -6.65 4.25 10.86
C GLY A 243 -6.70 5.66 10.27
N VAL A 244 -5.75 6.04 9.39
CA VAL A 244 -5.83 7.31 8.66
C VAL A 244 -6.99 7.25 7.68
N ARG A 245 -8.08 7.96 7.97
CA ARG A 245 -9.32 7.94 7.16
C ARG A 245 -9.13 8.59 5.80
N CYS A 246 -9.93 8.18 4.81
CA CYS A 246 -9.95 8.77 3.46
C CYS A 246 -10.08 10.30 3.48
N ILE A 247 -10.95 10.86 4.34
CA ILE A 247 -11.17 12.31 4.45
C ILE A 247 -10.00 13.10 5.05
N SER A 248 -8.99 12.42 5.59
CA SER A 248 -7.76 13.04 6.08
C SER A 248 -6.91 13.53 4.91
N CYS A 249 -6.94 12.79 3.78
CA CYS A 249 -6.24 13.13 2.54
C CYS A 249 -7.18 13.70 1.47
N HIS A 250 -8.47 13.34 1.48
CA HIS A 250 -9.49 13.85 0.56
C HIS A 250 -10.49 14.72 1.32
N GLN A 251 -10.14 15.98 1.58
CA GLN A 251 -11.01 16.89 2.31
C GLN A 251 -12.19 17.34 1.45
N ILE A 252 -13.28 16.58 1.41
CA ILE A 252 -14.43 16.82 0.52
C ILE A 252 -15.16 18.14 0.84
N CYS A 253 -15.21 18.51 2.11
CA CYS A 253 -16.01 19.65 2.56
C CYS A 253 -15.28 21.00 2.50
N SER A 254 -13.95 21.02 2.43
CA SER A 254 -13.12 22.22 2.23
C SER A 254 -12.42 22.23 0.87
N LEU A 255 -12.40 21.08 0.19
CA LEU A 255 -11.54 20.77 -0.95
C LEU A 255 -10.06 21.14 -0.76
N GLY A 256 -9.60 21.31 0.48
CA GLY A 256 -8.26 21.82 0.76
C GLY A 256 -7.18 20.95 0.13
N THR A 257 -7.23 19.65 0.41
CA THR A 257 -6.32 18.67 -0.19
C THR A 257 -6.77 18.18 -1.57
N MET A 258 -8.05 18.31 -1.92
CA MET A 258 -8.56 17.95 -3.25
C MET A 258 -8.20 18.97 -4.34
N LYS A 259 -7.95 20.22 -3.94
CA LYS A 259 -7.43 21.31 -4.78
C LYS A 259 -5.94 21.56 -4.53
N ALA A 260 -5.26 20.64 -3.85
CA ALA A 260 -3.82 20.69 -3.74
C ALA A 260 -3.22 20.78 -5.16
N PRO A 261 -2.22 21.64 -5.38
CA PRO A 261 -1.63 21.83 -6.71
C PRO A 261 -1.01 20.54 -7.26
N ASP A 262 -0.59 19.65 -6.36
CA ASP A 262 0.10 18.39 -6.65
C ASP A 262 -0.13 17.38 -5.51
N GLY A 263 0.33 16.14 -5.71
CA GLY A 263 0.27 15.10 -4.68
C GLY A 263 1.14 15.43 -3.47
N HIS A 264 2.16 16.28 -3.65
CA HIS A 264 3.09 16.68 -2.61
C HIS A 264 2.39 17.46 -1.47
N ALA A 265 1.63 18.49 -1.83
CA ALA A 265 0.90 19.33 -0.89
C ALA A 265 -0.18 18.57 -0.08
N VAL A 266 -0.60 17.38 -0.53
CA VAL A 266 -1.48 16.49 0.25
C VAL A 266 -0.68 15.81 1.37
N CYS A 267 0.47 15.23 1.03
CA CYS A 267 1.32 14.45 1.95
C CYS A 267 1.98 15.31 3.03
N GLU A 268 2.39 16.53 2.70
CA GLU A 268 3.10 17.46 3.60
C GLU A 268 2.32 17.81 4.87
N ASN A 269 0.99 17.76 4.81
CA ASN A 269 0.15 18.05 5.98
C ASN A 269 0.49 17.15 7.18
N CYS A 270 1.07 15.97 6.93
CA CYS A 270 1.55 15.05 7.95
C CYS A 270 3.06 14.72 7.82
N HIS A 271 3.64 14.72 6.62
CA HIS A 271 5.02 14.31 6.33
C HIS A 271 5.99 15.48 6.10
N GLY A 272 5.81 16.62 6.78
CA GLY A 272 6.60 17.83 6.55
C GLY A 272 8.13 17.63 6.63
N SER A 273 8.62 16.81 7.56
CA SER A 273 10.07 16.55 7.70
C SER A 273 10.70 15.74 6.57
N ASP A 274 9.90 14.88 5.93
CA ASP A 274 10.35 14.07 4.80
C ASP A 274 10.25 14.87 3.50
N ALA A 275 9.23 15.74 3.40
CA ALA A 275 9.06 16.69 2.32
C ALA A 275 10.26 17.64 2.19
N ASP A 276 10.75 18.21 3.29
CA ASP A 276 11.92 19.10 3.28
C ASP A 276 13.16 18.45 2.65
N LYS A 277 13.35 17.14 2.87
CA LYS A 277 14.46 16.37 2.29
C LYS A 277 14.20 16.04 0.83
N PHE A 278 12.97 15.68 0.49
CA PHE A 278 12.58 15.36 -0.88
C PHE A 278 12.66 16.58 -1.80
N HIS A 279 12.26 17.77 -1.33
CA HIS A 279 12.37 19.05 -2.04
C HIS A 279 13.81 19.38 -2.47
N GLN A 280 14.79 18.94 -1.69
CA GLN A 280 16.21 19.16 -1.97
C GLN A 280 16.79 18.06 -2.86
N GLY A 281 15.99 17.06 -3.23
CA GLY A 281 16.36 15.93 -4.05
C GLY A 281 16.25 16.21 -5.55
N THR A 282 17.01 15.44 -6.34
CA THR A 282 17.00 15.56 -7.80
C THR A 282 15.68 15.12 -8.43
N HIS A 283 14.96 14.15 -7.83
CA HIS A 283 13.66 13.72 -8.36
C HIS A 283 12.62 14.83 -8.29
N ASN A 284 12.56 15.58 -7.18
CA ASN A 284 11.69 16.74 -7.08
C ASN A 284 12.11 17.88 -8.01
N ALA A 285 13.43 18.11 -8.18
CA ALA A 285 13.94 19.11 -9.12
C ALA A 285 13.56 18.82 -10.58
N GLU A 286 13.37 17.54 -10.93
CA GLU A 286 12.86 17.11 -12.25
C GLU A 286 11.33 17.05 -12.32
N GLY A 287 10.62 17.49 -11.28
CA GLY A 287 9.16 17.59 -11.23
C GLY A 287 8.43 16.32 -10.82
N LEU A 288 9.12 15.36 -10.19
CA LEU A 288 8.48 14.18 -9.59
C LEU A 288 7.99 14.46 -8.17
N ASP A 289 6.88 13.85 -7.82
CA ASP A 289 6.18 13.93 -6.55
C ASP A 289 6.13 12.59 -5.81
N CYS A 290 5.67 12.63 -4.55
CA CYS A 290 5.56 11.46 -3.70
C CYS A 290 4.74 10.33 -4.35
N ILE A 291 3.67 10.68 -5.06
CA ILE A 291 2.74 9.73 -5.68
C ILE A 291 3.34 9.00 -6.88
N ASP A 292 4.35 9.59 -7.53
CA ASP A 292 5.03 8.99 -8.69
C ASP A 292 5.84 7.76 -8.33
N CYS A 293 6.14 7.57 -7.04
CA CYS A 293 6.80 6.37 -6.54
C CYS A 293 5.92 5.61 -5.54
N HIS A 294 5.24 6.30 -4.62
CA HIS A 294 4.54 5.66 -3.51
C HIS A 294 3.09 5.27 -3.81
N MET A 295 2.53 5.69 -4.94
CA MET A 295 1.14 5.42 -5.31
C MET A 295 1.02 4.88 -6.74
N GLN A 296 2.05 4.16 -7.20
CA GLN A 296 2.05 3.56 -8.53
C GLN A 296 1.15 2.32 -8.60
N PRO A 297 0.34 2.18 -9.66
CA PRO A 297 -0.47 1.00 -9.91
C PRO A 297 0.39 -0.26 -10.10
N GLY A 298 -0.22 -1.44 -9.91
CA GLY A 298 0.41 -2.68 -10.35
C GLY A 298 0.56 -2.72 -11.88
N PRO A 299 1.50 -3.50 -12.44
CA PRO A 299 1.66 -3.65 -13.89
C PRO A 299 0.34 -4.03 -14.58
N GLY A 300 -0.10 -3.20 -15.53
CA GLY A 300 -1.33 -3.43 -16.31
C GLY A 300 -2.63 -2.99 -15.65
N GLU A 301 -2.60 -2.35 -14.48
CA GLU A 301 -3.80 -1.80 -13.85
C GLU A 301 -4.22 -0.47 -14.50
N ILE A 302 -5.38 -0.47 -15.13
CA ILE A 302 -6.04 0.70 -15.70
C ILE A 302 -7.13 1.13 -14.71
N GLY A 303 -7.15 2.40 -14.34
CA GLY A 303 -8.16 2.94 -13.44
C GLY A 303 -9.52 3.01 -14.12
N HIS A 304 -10.59 3.04 -13.31
CA HIS A 304 -11.94 3.26 -13.81
C HIS A 304 -12.05 4.62 -14.52
N GLY A 305 -12.68 4.64 -15.70
CA GLY A 305 -12.86 5.88 -16.47
C GLY A 305 -11.60 6.33 -17.22
N GLY A 306 -10.85 5.41 -17.85
CA GLY A 306 -9.75 5.73 -18.78
C GLY A 306 -8.54 6.44 -18.18
N LYS A 307 -8.53 6.69 -16.85
CA LYS A 307 -7.44 7.33 -16.11
C LYS A 307 -6.49 6.24 -15.60
N GLN A 308 -5.19 6.55 -15.53
CA GLN A 308 -4.25 5.65 -14.86
C GLN A 308 -4.71 5.44 -13.41
N HIS A 309 -4.77 4.18 -12.98
CA HIS A 309 -5.09 3.86 -11.60
C HIS A 309 -4.00 4.45 -10.70
N ILE A 310 -4.38 5.20 -9.68
CA ILE A 310 -3.46 5.65 -8.64
C ILE A 310 -3.66 4.70 -7.46
N ALA A 311 -2.63 3.93 -7.14
CA ALA A 311 -2.72 2.92 -6.10
C ALA A 311 -2.77 3.55 -4.71
N HIS A 312 -3.76 3.17 -3.91
CA HIS A 312 -3.91 3.64 -2.54
C HIS A 312 -3.21 2.72 -1.53
N ILE A 313 -2.11 2.06 -1.93
CA ILE A 313 -1.28 1.22 -1.05
C ILE A 313 -0.17 2.01 -0.33
N PHE A 314 0.12 3.24 -0.76
CA PHE A 314 1.08 4.18 -0.17
C PHE A 314 2.47 3.57 0.11
N CYS A 315 2.91 2.66 -0.77
CA CYS A 315 4.16 1.95 -0.66
C CYS A 315 4.87 2.00 -2.00
N GLY A 316 6.14 2.43 -2.00
CA GLY A 316 6.98 2.35 -3.18
C GLY A 316 7.36 0.89 -3.45
N ASN A 317 7.46 0.53 -4.73
CA ASN A 317 7.94 -0.79 -5.13
C ASN A 317 9.11 -0.65 -6.10
N ALA A 318 9.88 -1.71 -6.32
CA ALA A 318 11.01 -1.64 -7.23
C ALA A 318 10.57 -1.30 -8.68
N GLY A 319 9.35 -1.68 -9.06
CA GLY A 319 8.72 -1.36 -10.34
C GLY A 319 8.61 0.15 -10.59
N SER A 320 8.20 0.95 -9.60
CA SER A 320 8.09 2.41 -9.78
C SER A 320 9.42 3.06 -10.15
N CYS A 321 10.53 2.51 -9.66
CA CYS A 321 11.87 2.94 -10.05
C CYS A 321 12.22 2.48 -11.47
N LEU A 322 11.86 1.24 -11.81
CA LEU A 322 12.16 0.60 -13.09
C LEU A 322 11.38 1.22 -14.26
N ASP A 323 10.20 1.80 -14.03
CA ASP A 323 9.42 2.49 -15.06
C ASP A 323 10.20 3.64 -15.71
N CYS A 324 11.12 4.27 -14.98
CA CYS A 324 11.99 5.34 -15.50
C CYS A 324 13.46 4.92 -15.60
N HIS A 325 13.97 4.13 -14.66
CA HIS A 325 15.38 3.75 -14.57
C HIS A 325 15.70 2.36 -15.10
N GLY A 326 14.71 1.64 -15.63
CA GLY A 326 14.80 0.25 -16.05
C GLY A 326 16.00 -0.07 -16.93
N ASP A 327 16.52 0.87 -17.70
CA ASP A 327 17.68 0.67 -18.58
C ASP A 327 19.05 1.03 -17.97
N THR A 328 19.08 1.59 -16.75
CA THR A 328 20.26 2.27 -16.18
C THR A 328 20.69 1.79 -14.79
N ILE A 329 19.80 1.16 -14.03
CA ILE A 329 20.16 0.51 -12.75
C ILE A 329 20.55 -0.94 -13.00
N HIS A 330 21.36 -1.53 -12.10
CA HIS A 330 21.74 -2.95 -12.18
C HIS A 330 20.50 -3.84 -12.10
N ILE A 331 19.90 -4.11 -13.24
CA ILE A 331 18.79 -5.03 -13.35
C ILE A 331 19.39 -6.42 -13.21
N ALA A 332 18.86 -7.20 -12.27
CA ALA A 332 18.93 -8.64 -12.40
C ALA A 332 18.28 -9.01 -13.73
N ASN A 333 18.95 -9.81 -14.57
CA ASN A 333 18.38 -10.34 -15.82
C ASN A 333 17.24 -11.36 -15.57
N LYS A 334 16.79 -11.42 -14.31
CA LYS A 334 15.65 -12.15 -13.83
C LYS A 334 15.06 -11.25 -12.74
N ILE A 335 13.98 -10.52 -13.07
CA ILE A 335 12.97 -10.19 -12.06
C ILE A 335 12.74 -11.53 -11.34
N ILE A 336 12.97 -11.63 -10.03
CA ILE A 336 12.47 -12.78 -9.29
C ILE A 336 11.01 -12.83 -9.69
N ASP A 337 10.62 -13.90 -10.38
CA ASP A 337 9.34 -14.05 -11.03
C ASP A 337 8.26 -14.32 -9.97
N THR A 338 8.21 -13.42 -8.98
CA THR A 338 7.06 -13.22 -8.12
C THR A 338 5.88 -12.82 -8.98
N GLU A 339 6.05 -12.39 -10.23
CA GLU A 339 4.93 -12.19 -11.16
C GLU A 339 4.28 -13.51 -11.56
N SER A 340 4.99 -14.56 -11.96
CA SER A 340 4.36 -15.85 -12.25
C SER A 340 3.90 -16.55 -11.00
N GLU A 341 4.55 -16.36 -9.85
CA GLU A 341 4.04 -16.85 -8.56
C GLU A 341 2.82 -16.05 -8.07
N VAL A 342 2.79 -14.71 -8.22
CA VAL A 342 1.64 -13.86 -7.85
C VAL A 342 0.51 -14.01 -8.86
N VAL A 343 0.78 -14.16 -10.15
CA VAL A 343 -0.22 -14.50 -11.17
C VAL A 343 -0.72 -15.91 -10.92
N ALA A 344 0.13 -16.90 -10.61
CA ALA A 344 -0.34 -18.22 -10.20
C ALA A 344 -1.18 -18.16 -8.91
N LEU A 345 -0.82 -17.31 -7.94
CA LEU A 345 -1.59 -17.10 -6.70
C LEU A 345 -2.86 -16.26 -6.91
N ARG A 346 -2.92 -15.39 -7.92
CA ARG A 346 -4.07 -14.54 -8.29
C ARG A 346 -5.03 -15.27 -9.22
N GLU A 347 -4.51 -16.15 -10.06
CA GLU A 347 -5.26 -17.12 -10.87
C GLU A 347 -5.77 -18.29 -10.02
N THR A 348 -5.15 -18.55 -8.87
CA THR A 348 -5.79 -19.32 -7.80
C THR A 348 -6.92 -18.47 -7.23
N ASN A 349 -8.09 -18.54 -7.86
CA ASN A 349 -9.26 -17.77 -7.45
C ASN A 349 -9.62 -18.11 -5.99
N ILE A 350 -10.05 -17.11 -5.22
CA ILE A 350 -10.50 -17.28 -3.82
C ILE A 350 -11.59 -18.36 -3.74
N ASP A 351 -12.42 -18.47 -4.77
CA ASP A 351 -13.44 -19.52 -4.90
C ASP A 351 -12.84 -20.94 -4.96
N ASP A 352 -11.69 -21.11 -5.62
CA ASP A 352 -11.01 -22.39 -5.78
C ASP A 352 -10.34 -22.82 -4.45
N LEU A 353 -9.79 -21.86 -3.72
CA LEU A 353 -9.30 -22.09 -2.35
C LEU A 353 -10.45 -22.39 -1.37
N GLN A 354 -11.58 -21.69 -1.47
CA GLN A 354 -12.78 -21.98 -0.68
C GLN A 354 -13.33 -23.38 -0.99
N GLN A 355 -13.30 -23.80 -2.26
CA GLN A 355 -13.69 -25.13 -2.67
C GLN A 355 -12.73 -26.20 -2.10
N GLN A 356 -11.42 -25.96 -2.16
CA GLN A 356 -10.43 -26.87 -1.55
C GLN A 356 -10.59 -26.96 -0.03
N VAL A 357 -10.87 -25.85 0.65
CA VAL A 357 -11.16 -25.84 2.09
C VAL A 357 -12.41 -26.67 2.39
N ALA A 358 -13.49 -26.50 1.64
CA ALA A 358 -14.71 -27.28 1.82
C ALA A 358 -14.51 -28.78 1.56
N GLU A 359 -13.69 -29.14 0.56
CA GLU A 359 -13.36 -30.53 0.25
C GLU A 359 -12.49 -31.15 1.35
N LEU A 360 -11.48 -30.42 1.85
CA LEU A 360 -10.63 -30.85 2.96
C LEU A 360 -11.41 -30.95 4.28
N GLU A 361 -12.37 -30.07 4.53
CA GLU A 361 -13.25 -30.18 5.70
C GLU A 361 -14.13 -31.43 5.63
N THR A 362 -14.67 -31.73 4.45
CA THR A 362 -15.44 -32.95 4.20
C THR A 362 -14.57 -34.20 4.39
N GLU A 363 -13.34 -34.20 3.86
CA GLU A 363 -12.40 -35.30 4.02
C GLU A 363 -12.00 -35.50 5.50
N LYS A 364 -11.77 -34.39 6.23
CA LYS A 364 -11.48 -34.42 7.67
C LYS A 364 -12.64 -35.07 8.43
N ASP A 365 -13.88 -34.68 8.13
CA ASP A 365 -15.07 -35.21 8.80
C ASP A 365 -15.28 -36.70 8.48
N ASP A 366 -15.05 -37.12 7.23
CA ASP A 366 -15.07 -38.53 6.81
C ASP A 366 -13.97 -39.36 7.47
N LEU A 367 -12.75 -38.82 7.59
CA LEU A 367 -11.64 -39.46 8.29
C LEU A 367 -11.92 -39.58 9.79
N GLN A 368 -12.51 -38.56 10.40
CA GLN A 368 -12.94 -38.58 11.80
C GLN A 368 -14.05 -39.61 12.01
N ALA A 369 -15.06 -39.68 11.13
CA ALA A 369 -16.12 -40.68 11.17
C ALA A 369 -15.58 -42.11 10.95
N ASN A 370 -14.63 -42.29 10.04
CA ASN A 370 -13.95 -43.57 9.81
C ASN A 370 -13.09 -43.99 11.00
N THR A 371 -12.40 -43.05 11.64
CA THR A 371 -11.61 -43.33 12.85
C THR A 371 -12.52 -43.67 14.03
N ALA A 372 -13.62 -42.93 14.21
CA ALA A 372 -14.60 -43.20 15.25
C ALA A 372 -15.29 -44.56 15.06
N SER A 373 -15.67 -44.91 13.82
CA SER A 373 -16.29 -46.20 13.52
C SER A 373 -15.33 -47.38 13.72
N ARG A 374 -14.05 -47.23 13.35
CA ARG A 374 -13.01 -48.24 13.62
C ARG A 374 -12.75 -48.40 15.12
N LEU A 375 -12.69 -47.30 15.86
CA LEU A 375 -12.52 -47.33 17.31
C LEU A 375 -13.71 -48.03 17.99
N TYR A 376 -14.94 -47.68 17.58
CA TYR A 376 -16.16 -48.30 18.08
C TYR A 376 -16.24 -49.79 17.74
N ALA A 377 -15.96 -50.18 16.50
CA ALA A 377 -15.91 -51.58 16.08
C ALA A 377 -14.85 -52.37 16.87
N GLY A 378 -13.68 -51.77 17.13
CA GLY A 378 -12.62 -52.34 17.96
C GLY A 378 -13.04 -52.54 19.41
N LEU A 379 -13.72 -51.55 20.03
CA LEU A 379 -14.23 -51.64 21.39
C LEU A 379 -15.34 -52.70 21.51
N VAL A 380 -16.26 -52.78 20.55
CA VAL A 380 -17.32 -53.80 20.52
C VAL A 380 -16.74 -55.19 20.34
N ALA A 381 -15.81 -55.38 19.40
CA ALA A 381 -15.12 -56.65 19.20
C ALA A 381 -14.33 -57.06 20.45
N GLY A 382 -13.63 -56.13 21.09
CA GLY A 382 -12.92 -56.35 22.35
C GLY A 382 -13.85 -56.76 23.49
N ALA A 383 -15.00 -56.11 23.63
CA ALA A 383 -16.01 -56.46 24.63
C ALA A 383 -16.61 -57.86 24.39
N ILE A 384 -16.88 -58.22 23.13
CA ILE A 384 -17.37 -59.56 22.76
C ILE A 384 -16.33 -60.62 23.10
N VAL A 385 -15.06 -60.40 22.75
CA VAL A 385 -13.97 -61.34 23.08
C VAL A 385 -13.83 -61.48 24.59
N ALA A 386 -13.86 -60.37 25.34
CA ALA A 386 -13.78 -60.40 26.80
C ALA A 386 -14.95 -61.16 27.44
N LEU A 387 -16.17 -61.01 26.91
CA LEU A 387 -17.35 -61.76 27.38
C LEU A 387 -17.25 -63.25 27.05
N VAL A 388 -16.79 -63.61 25.85
CA VAL A 388 -16.61 -65.02 25.45
C VAL A 388 -15.53 -65.70 26.28
N VAL A 389 -14.38 -65.05 26.46
CA VAL A 389 -13.27 -65.56 27.29
C VAL A 389 -13.68 -65.62 28.76
N GLY A 390 -14.34 -64.58 29.27
CA GLY A 390 -14.85 -64.53 30.64
C GLY A 390 -15.89 -65.61 30.91
N PHE A 391 -16.82 -65.84 29.98
CA PHE A 391 -17.79 -66.92 30.06
C PHE A 391 -17.11 -68.30 30.03
N GLY A 392 -16.16 -68.51 29.09
CA GLY A 392 -15.40 -69.76 29.00
C GLY A 392 -14.60 -70.06 30.27
N ALA A 393 -13.90 -69.06 30.80
CA ALA A 393 -13.17 -69.16 32.06
C ALA A 393 -14.11 -69.42 33.25
N GLY A 394 -15.28 -68.76 33.28
CA GLY A 394 -16.29 -68.98 34.30
C GLY A 394 -16.90 -70.39 34.27
N GLN A 395 -17.21 -70.92 33.08
CA GLN A 395 -17.68 -72.30 32.90
C GLN A 395 -16.60 -73.30 33.31
N PHE A 396 -15.35 -73.06 32.92
CA PHE A 396 -14.21 -73.88 33.34
C PHE A 396 -14.07 -73.89 34.88
N TRP A 397 -14.10 -72.73 35.52
CA TRP A 397 -13.96 -72.61 36.97
C TRP A 397 -15.11 -73.29 37.72
N LYS A 398 -16.34 -73.16 37.22
CA LYS A 398 -17.51 -73.86 37.74
C LYS A 398 -17.36 -75.39 37.63
N ARG A 399 -16.95 -75.91 36.47
CA ARG A 399 -16.71 -77.35 36.25
C ARG A 399 -15.59 -77.87 37.14
N TRP A 400 -14.52 -77.10 37.32
CA TRP A 400 -13.42 -77.41 38.23
C TRP A 400 -13.88 -77.51 39.69
N GLN A 401 -14.73 -76.59 40.17
CA GLN A 401 -15.28 -76.65 41.53
C GLN A 401 -16.23 -77.84 41.78
N HIS A 402 -16.95 -78.28 40.75
CA HIS A 402 -17.89 -79.40 40.86
C HIS A 402 -17.27 -80.76 40.52
N GLY A 403 -15.96 -80.82 40.22
CA GLY A 403 -15.25 -82.07 39.95
C GLY A 403 -15.65 -82.77 38.64
N GLU A 404 -16.25 -82.03 37.72
CA GLU A 404 -16.59 -82.54 36.39
C GLU A 404 -15.32 -82.61 35.53
N PRO A 405 -15.11 -83.67 34.72
CA PRO A 405 -13.99 -83.71 33.79
C PRO A 405 -14.14 -82.56 32.78
N VAL A 406 -13.04 -81.83 32.54
CA VAL A 406 -12.96 -80.66 31.65
C VAL A 406 -13.27 -81.02 30.21
#